data_AF-U1IA20-F1
#
_entry.id   AF-U1IA20-F1
#
_cell.length_a   1.000
_cell.length_b   1.000
_cell.length_c   1.000
_cell.angle_alpha   90.00
_cell.angle_beta   90.00
_cell.angle_gamma   90.00
#
_symmetry.space_group_name_H-M   'P 1'
#
loop_
_entity.id
_entity.type
_entity.pdbx_description
1 polymer ?
#
loop_
_entity_poly.entity_id
_entity_poly.type
_entity_poly.pdbx_seq_one_letter_code
_entity_poly.pdbx_strand_id
1 'polypeptide(L)'
;MLKKVIFSTTILFLAGCGSNVEPYPAEYANADYELSDSDAQRWVVASHQAEQCIYPNLTRIQQEHFSKEDAYIHSQYVFFYPLEEIIGADYVKMIQQDEKSMGYAQYQYKKFKQTEFEPMPAAECATLRIKARDDLKVVKGQYQSGMAVDESKNSATDGKNSNPDGIATNENKFFFDIIKWGSALLL
;
A
#
# COMPACT_ATOMS: atom_id res chain seq x y z
N MET A 1 59.89 28.92 31.67
CA MET A 1 59.31 30.19 31.19
C MET A 1 58.12 29.86 30.29
N LEU A 2 56.91 30.02 30.83
CA LEU A 2 55.64 29.77 30.16
C LEU A 2 55.24 31.04 29.40
N LYS A 3 55.26 31.03 28.06
CA LYS A 3 54.69 32.12 27.24
C LYS A 3 53.97 31.55 26.03
N LYS A 4 52.64 31.44 26.17
CA LYS A 4 51.59 31.91 25.25
C LYS A 4 51.95 31.87 23.75
N VAL A 5 51.31 31.01 22.97
CA VAL A 5 50.38 31.43 21.90
C VAL A 5 49.33 30.33 21.71
N ILE A 6 48.09 30.65 22.09
CA ILE A 6 46.85 29.98 21.70
C ILE A 6 46.30 30.80 20.54
N PHE A 7 46.06 30.19 19.38
CA PHE A 7 45.12 30.62 18.33
C PHE A 7 44.89 29.36 17.48
N SER A 8 43.96 28.48 17.81
CA SER A 8 42.52 28.58 17.52
C SER A 8 42.25 29.02 16.08
N THR A 9 42.15 28.05 15.18
CA THR A 9 41.57 28.22 13.84
C THR A 9 40.62 27.07 13.59
N THR A 10 39.49 27.09 14.31
CA THR A 10 38.32 26.28 13.98
C THR A 10 37.75 26.86 12.68
N ILE A 11 38.13 26.28 11.55
CA ILE A 11 37.47 26.55 10.27
C ILE A 11 36.07 25.91 10.38
N LEU A 12 35.07 26.74 10.70
CA LEU A 12 33.67 26.39 10.50
C LEU A 12 33.44 26.26 8.99
N PHE A 13 33.45 25.03 8.48
CA PHE A 13 32.78 24.73 7.23
C PHE A 13 31.27 24.76 7.49
N LEU A 14 30.67 25.95 7.36
CA LEU A 14 29.24 26.05 7.07
C LEU A 14 29.03 25.63 5.61
N ALA A 15 29.06 24.32 5.37
CA ALA A 15 28.35 23.77 4.23
C ALA A 15 26.86 24.01 4.51
N GLY A 16 26.34 25.14 4.01
CA GLY A 16 24.91 25.38 4.01
C GLY A 16 24.25 24.23 3.27
N CYS A 17 23.41 23.45 3.95
CA CYS A 17 22.49 22.53 3.31
C CYS A 17 21.56 23.37 2.43
N GLY A 18 21.92 23.52 1.16
CA GLY A 18 21.02 23.98 0.11
C GLY A 18 20.00 22.88 -0.14
N SER A 19 19.07 22.66 0.79
CA SER A 19 17.89 21.88 0.50
C SER A 19 17.07 22.69 -0.50
N ASN A 20 17.07 22.25 -1.76
CA ASN A 20 16.00 22.56 -2.70
C ASN A 20 14.72 21.98 -2.08
N VAL A 21 14.11 22.70 -1.15
CA VAL A 21 12.82 22.33 -0.57
C VAL A 21 11.81 22.66 -1.64
N GLU A 22 11.31 21.65 -2.33
CA GLU A 22 10.14 21.82 -3.18
C GLU A 22 8.98 22.34 -2.30
N PRO A 23 8.29 23.40 -2.72
CA PRO A 23 7.21 23.96 -1.92
C PRO A 23 6.08 22.94 -1.79
N TYR A 24 5.61 22.73 -0.55
CA TYR A 24 4.47 21.87 -0.27
C TYR A 24 3.21 22.39 -0.99
N PRO A 25 2.47 21.55 -1.75
CA PRO A 25 1.30 22.01 -2.47
C PRO A 25 0.20 22.47 -1.50
N ALA A 26 -0.24 23.73 -1.63
CA ALA A 26 -1.18 24.35 -0.71
C ALA A 26 -2.55 23.67 -0.64
N GLU A 27 -2.94 22.93 -1.68
CA GLU A 27 -4.19 22.16 -1.73
C GLU A 27 -4.28 21.05 -0.69
N TYR A 28 -3.13 20.55 -0.21
CA TYR A 28 -3.04 19.52 0.81
C TYR A 28 -2.74 20.09 2.21
N ALA A 29 -2.85 21.42 2.40
CA ALA A 29 -2.56 22.02 3.69
C ALA A 29 -3.50 21.50 4.79
N ASN A 30 -2.93 21.18 5.96
CA ASN A 30 -3.60 20.52 7.08
C ASN A 30 -4.08 19.09 6.74
N ALA A 31 -3.27 18.32 6.01
CA ALA A 31 -3.43 16.88 5.95
C ALA A 31 -3.15 16.28 7.33
N ASP A 32 -3.94 15.31 7.75
CA ASP A 32 -3.74 14.59 9.02
C ASP A 32 -2.43 13.77 9.02
N TYR A 33 -1.97 13.36 7.83
CA TYR A 33 -0.70 12.68 7.61
C TYR A 33 -0.02 13.15 6.32
N GLU A 34 1.26 13.51 6.42
CA GLU A 34 2.10 13.91 5.30
C GLU A 34 3.11 12.79 4.98
N LEU A 35 2.92 12.10 3.86
CA LEU A 35 3.83 11.05 3.42
C LEU A 35 5.17 11.64 2.96
N SER A 36 6.26 11.23 3.60
CA SER A 36 7.60 11.70 3.26
C SER A 36 8.05 11.25 1.86
N ASP A 37 8.91 12.04 1.20
CA ASP A 37 9.49 11.67 -0.10
C ASP A 37 10.21 10.31 -0.08
N SER A 38 10.94 10.04 1.01
CA SER A 38 11.66 8.78 1.20
C SER A 38 10.71 7.58 1.29
N ASP A 39 9.63 7.70 2.06
CA ASP A 39 8.66 6.62 2.22
C ASP A 39 7.81 6.46 0.95
N ALA A 40 7.51 7.55 0.25
CA ALA A 40 6.82 7.50 -1.04
C ALA A 40 7.65 6.78 -2.12
N GLN A 41 8.96 7.03 -2.20
CA GLN A 41 9.85 6.30 -3.11
C GLN A 41 9.89 4.80 -2.79
N ARG A 42 10.04 4.45 -1.50
CA ARG A 42 10.00 3.05 -1.04
C ARG A 42 8.67 2.40 -1.38
N TRP A 43 7.58 3.14 -1.21
CA TRP A 43 6.23 2.67 -1.50
C TRP A 43 6.04 2.39 -2.99
N VAL A 44 6.41 3.31 -3.87
CA VAL A 44 6.33 3.09 -5.33
C VAL A 44 7.13 1.86 -5.74
N VAL A 45 8.36 1.70 -5.24
CA VAL A 45 9.20 0.53 -5.53
C VAL A 45 8.52 -0.77 -5.08
N ALA A 46 8.05 -0.82 -3.84
CA ALA A 46 7.38 -2.00 -3.29
C ALA A 46 6.06 -2.32 -4.03
N SER A 47 5.31 -1.28 -4.41
CA SER A 47 4.09 -1.40 -5.22
C SER A 47 4.36 -1.98 -6.60
N HIS A 48 5.37 -1.47 -7.31
CA HIS A 48 5.75 -2.01 -8.62
C HIS A 48 6.26 -3.45 -8.54
N GLN A 49 7.06 -3.76 -7.52
CA GLN A 49 7.50 -5.13 -7.25
C GLN A 49 6.32 -6.08 -7.01
N ALA A 50 5.35 -5.65 -6.20
CA ALA A 50 4.14 -6.41 -5.92
C ALA A 50 3.28 -6.60 -7.18
N GLU A 51 3.08 -5.56 -7.99
CA GLU A 51 2.31 -5.63 -9.23
C GLU A 51 2.97 -6.53 -10.26
N GLN A 52 4.27 -6.36 -10.53
CA GLN A 52 5.03 -7.21 -11.44
C GLN A 52 5.01 -8.67 -10.97
N CYS A 53 5.07 -8.90 -9.66
CA CYS A 53 4.98 -10.22 -9.09
C CYS A 53 3.59 -10.82 -9.31
N ILE A 54 2.52 -10.21 -8.81
CA ILE A 54 1.17 -10.81 -8.78
C ILE A 54 0.56 -10.83 -10.19
N TYR A 55 0.81 -9.79 -10.99
CA TYR A 55 0.20 -9.60 -12.30
C TYR A 55 1.24 -9.29 -13.39
N PRO A 56 2.14 -10.24 -13.72
CA PRO A 56 3.30 -10.00 -14.60
C PRO A 56 2.94 -9.58 -16.04
N ASN A 57 1.71 -9.80 -16.47
CA ASN A 57 1.22 -9.46 -17.81
C ASN A 57 -0.02 -8.55 -17.76
N LEU A 58 -0.23 -7.80 -16.67
CA LEU A 58 -1.40 -6.95 -16.54
C LEU A 58 -1.36 -5.82 -17.55
N THR A 59 -2.37 -5.77 -18.41
CA THR A 59 -2.60 -4.63 -19.28
C THR A 59 -3.60 -3.67 -18.63
N ARG A 60 -3.51 -2.38 -19.00
CA ARG A 60 -4.50 -1.37 -18.59
C ARG A 60 -5.94 -1.80 -18.91
N ILE A 61 -6.15 -2.41 -20.08
CA ILE A 61 -7.48 -2.89 -20.51
C ILE A 61 -7.99 -3.99 -19.57
N GLN A 62 -7.15 -4.95 -19.18
CA GLN A 62 -7.55 -5.99 -18.23
C GLN A 62 -7.88 -5.40 -16.85
N GLN A 63 -7.09 -4.43 -16.40
CA GLN A 63 -7.30 -3.75 -15.12
C GLN A 63 -8.62 -2.97 -15.08
N GLU A 64 -9.00 -2.30 -16.18
CA GLU A 64 -10.29 -1.60 -16.31
C GLU A 64 -11.51 -2.53 -16.24
N HIS A 65 -11.32 -3.83 -16.50
CA HIS A 65 -12.38 -4.84 -16.47
C HIS A 65 -12.31 -5.74 -15.25
N PHE A 66 -11.53 -5.37 -14.22
CA PHE A 66 -11.53 -6.09 -12.95
C PHE A 66 -12.94 -6.16 -12.34
N SER A 67 -13.28 -7.33 -11.79
CA SER A 67 -14.41 -7.41 -10.87
C SER A 67 -14.10 -6.57 -9.63
N LYS A 68 -15.11 -6.27 -8.81
CA LYS A 68 -14.90 -5.51 -7.57
C LYS A 68 -13.89 -6.21 -6.65
N GLU A 69 -13.95 -7.53 -6.58
CA GLU A 69 -13.06 -8.38 -5.78
C GLU A 69 -11.62 -8.35 -6.31
N ASP A 70 -11.45 -8.42 -7.64
CA ASP A 70 -10.13 -8.32 -8.26
C ASP A 70 -9.55 -6.91 -8.09
N ALA A 71 -10.36 -5.86 -8.20
CA ALA A 71 -9.96 -4.47 -7.95
C ALA A 71 -9.59 -4.22 -6.48
N TYR A 72 -10.31 -4.84 -5.55
CA TYR A 72 -9.98 -4.79 -4.13
C TYR A 72 -8.64 -5.47 -3.84
N ILE A 73 -8.44 -6.70 -4.32
CA ILE A 73 -7.19 -7.43 -4.12
C ILE A 73 -6.02 -6.68 -4.75
N HIS A 74 -6.18 -6.17 -5.97
CA HIS A 74 -5.16 -5.34 -6.61
C HIS A 74 -4.83 -4.13 -5.74
N SER A 75 -5.84 -3.34 -5.34
CA SER A 75 -5.62 -2.15 -4.52
C SER A 75 -4.92 -2.45 -3.19
N GLN A 76 -5.33 -3.53 -2.54
CA GLN A 76 -4.79 -3.93 -1.25
C GLN A 76 -3.34 -4.42 -1.37
N TYR A 77 -3.05 -5.32 -2.30
CA TYR A 77 -1.73 -5.94 -2.43
C TYR A 77 -0.71 -5.08 -3.17
N VAL A 78 -1.16 -4.25 -4.12
CA VAL A 78 -0.28 -3.38 -4.90
C VAL A 78 -0.05 -2.06 -4.18
N PHE A 79 -1.04 -1.49 -3.49
CA PHE A 79 -0.88 -0.16 -2.88
C PHE A 79 -0.84 -0.21 -1.36
N PHE A 80 -1.86 -0.74 -0.71
CA PHE A 80 -2.04 -0.50 0.73
C PHE A 80 -1.20 -1.38 1.65
N TYR A 81 -1.01 -2.67 1.35
CA TYR A 81 -0.09 -3.51 2.13
C TYR A 81 1.35 -3.05 2.00
N PRO A 82 1.88 -2.71 0.81
CA PRO A 82 3.20 -2.11 0.71
C PRO A 82 3.35 -0.81 1.51
N LEU A 83 2.35 0.07 1.47
CA LEU A 83 2.36 1.30 2.27
C LEU A 83 2.34 0.99 3.77
N GLU A 84 1.47 0.06 4.20
CA GLU A 84 1.35 -0.38 5.58
C GLU A 84 2.65 -0.95 6.13
N GLU A 85 3.39 -1.74 5.35
CA GLU A 85 4.71 -2.26 5.74
C GLU A 85 5.76 -1.14 5.94
N ILE A 86 5.61 -0.01 5.25
CA ILE A 86 6.58 1.09 5.29
C ILE A 86 6.28 2.06 6.43
N ILE A 87 5.03 2.51 6.54
CA ILE A 87 4.64 3.56 7.50
C ILE A 87 3.86 3.01 8.69
N GLY A 88 3.29 1.81 8.62
CA GLY A 88 2.47 1.21 9.67
C GLY A 88 0.96 1.40 9.48
N ALA A 89 0.18 0.45 10.00
CA ALA A 89 -1.27 0.37 9.80
C ALA A 89 -2.05 1.58 10.32
N ASP A 90 -1.66 2.12 11.48
CA ASP A 90 -2.33 3.28 12.07
C ASP A 90 -2.22 4.52 11.17
N TYR A 91 -1.07 4.71 10.53
CA TYR A 91 -0.84 5.84 9.62
C TYR A 91 -1.53 5.64 8.27
N VAL A 92 -1.55 4.40 7.75
CA VAL A 92 -2.37 4.08 6.56
C VAL A 92 -3.85 4.39 6.83
N LYS A 93 -4.34 4.06 8.02
CA LYS A 93 -5.71 4.38 8.42
C LYS A 93 -5.96 5.89 8.49
N MET A 94 -5.01 6.68 9.02
CA MET A 94 -5.11 8.15 8.97
C MET A 94 -5.22 8.64 7.52
N ILE A 95 -4.34 8.17 6.63
CA ILE A 95 -4.36 8.54 5.21
C ILE A 95 -5.71 8.17 4.57
N GLN A 96 -6.23 6.97 4.82
CA GLN A 96 -7.51 6.51 4.23
C GLN A 96 -8.74 7.26 4.74
N GLN A 97 -8.67 7.83 5.96
CA GLN A 97 -9.77 8.55 6.60
C GLN A 97 -9.79 10.05 6.28
N ASP A 98 -8.68 10.63 5.83
CA ASP A 98 -8.57 12.03 5.46
C ASP A 98 -8.29 12.20 3.95
N GLU A 99 -9.19 12.90 3.25
CA GLU A 99 -9.09 13.10 1.80
C GLU A 99 -7.84 13.90 1.41
N LYS A 100 -7.36 14.81 2.26
CA LYS A 100 -6.14 15.59 1.98
C LYS A 100 -4.89 14.74 2.11
N SER A 101 -4.80 13.94 3.16
CA SER A 101 -3.71 12.97 3.35
C SER A 101 -3.67 11.97 2.20
N MET A 102 -4.81 11.42 1.79
CA MET A 102 -4.88 10.53 0.63
C MET A 102 -4.50 11.24 -0.67
N GLY A 103 -4.99 12.47 -0.87
CA GLY A 103 -4.63 13.28 -2.03
C GLY A 103 -3.13 13.56 -2.10
N TYR A 104 -2.50 13.86 -0.96
CA TYR A 104 -1.06 14.08 -0.90
C TYR A 104 -0.27 12.79 -1.12
N ALA A 105 -0.72 11.66 -0.55
CA ALA A 105 -0.12 10.35 -0.82
C ALA A 105 -0.18 10.00 -2.33
N GLN A 106 -1.30 10.28 -2.99
CA GLN A 106 -1.44 10.11 -4.45
C GLN A 106 -0.51 11.04 -5.24
N TYR A 107 -0.40 12.30 -4.82
CA TYR A 107 0.54 13.25 -5.41
C TYR A 107 1.98 12.73 -5.31
N GLN A 108 2.39 12.27 -4.13
CA GLN A 108 3.71 11.71 -3.89
C GLN A 108 3.96 10.43 -4.70
N TYR A 109 2.98 9.52 -4.75
CA TYR A 109 3.08 8.30 -5.56
C TYR A 109 3.29 8.64 -7.04
N LYS A 110 2.54 9.62 -7.58
CA LYS A 110 2.70 10.09 -8.97
C LYS A 110 4.06 10.74 -9.21
N LYS A 111 4.53 11.58 -8.28
CA LYS A 111 5.84 12.23 -8.33
C LYS A 111 6.96 11.22 -8.50
N PHE A 112 6.89 10.09 -7.79
CA PHE A 112 7.91 9.04 -7.81
C PHE A 112 7.58 7.85 -8.70
N LYS A 113 6.49 7.87 -9.48
CA LYS A 113 6.01 6.74 -10.29
C LYS A 113 7.03 6.17 -11.27
N GLN A 114 8.04 6.94 -11.68
CA GLN A 114 9.10 6.47 -12.59
C GLN A 114 10.36 6.01 -11.85
N THR A 115 10.28 5.74 -10.55
CA THR A 115 11.40 5.22 -9.78
C THR A 115 11.74 3.82 -10.26
N GLU A 116 13.00 3.65 -10.68
CA GLU A 116 13.55 2.35 -11.08
C GLU A 116 13.50 1.37 -9.91
N PHE A 117 13.20 0.11 -10.21
CA PHE A 117 13.09 -0.94 -9.22
C PHE A 117 13.63 -2.26 -9.75
N GLU A 118 14.23 -3.02 -8.84
CA GLU A 118 14.63 -4.39 -9.12
C GLU A 118 13.46 -5.35 -8.81
N PRO A 119 13.29 -6.44 -9.57
CA PRO A 119 12.27 -7.44 -9.27
C PRO A 119 12.44 -8.04 -7.86
N MET A 120 11.31 -8.35 -7.22
CA MET A 120 11.28 -9.05 -5.93
C MET A 120 11.92 -10.44 -6.05
N PRO A 121 12.62 -10.94 -5.00
CA PRO A 121 13.12 -12.32 -4.96
C PRO A 121 12.04 -13.36 -5.27
N ALA A 122 12.40 -14.38 -6.06
CA ALA A 122 11.42 -15.37 -6.55
C ALA A 122 10.66 -16.10 -5.43
N ALA A 123 11.32 -16.37 -4.29
CA ALA A 123 10.69 -17.04 -3.15
C ALA A 123 9.64 -16.16 -2.45
N GLU A 124 9.95 -14.86 -2.29
CA GLU A 124 9.02 -13.88 -1.74
C GLU A 124 7.84 -13.68 -2.69
N CYS A 125 8.11 -13.56 -3.99
CA CYS A 125 7.06 -13.43 -5.00
C CYS A 125 6.14 -14.66 -5.05
N ALA A 126 6.68 -15.88 -4.94
CA ALA A 126 5.87 -17.09 -4.88
C ALA A 126 4.93 -17.07 -3.67
N THR A 127 5.41 -16.61 -2.53
CA THR A 127 4.61 -16.47 -1.30
C THR A 127 3.52 -15.41 -1.47
N LEU A 128 3.87 -14.25 -2.03
CA LEU A 128 2.94 -13.15 -2.28
C LEU A 128 1.81 -13.56 -3.23
N ARG A 129 2.12 -14.27 -4.31
CA ARG A 129 1.13 -14.82 -5.26
C ARG A 129 0.15 -15.78 -4.60
N ILE A 130 0.64 -16.65 -3.72
CA ILE A 130 -0.20 -17.60 -2.99
C ILE A 130 -1.18 -16.85 -2.09
N LYS A 131 -0.67 -15.89 -1.30
CA LYS A 131 -1.48 -15.05 -0.41
C LYS A 131 -2.55 -14.28 -1.19
N ALA A 132 -2.17 -13.53 -2.23
CA ALA A 132 -3.10 -12.74 -3.04
C ALA A 132 -4.19 -13.61 -3.68
N ARG A 133 -3.84 -14.79 -4.18
CA ARG A 133 -4.80 -15.74 -4.77
C ARG A 133 -5.75 -16.30 -3.71
N ASP A 134 -5.25 -16.66 -2.54
CA ASP A 134 -6.07 -17.30 -1.52
C ASP A 134 -6.98 -16.27 -0.83
N ASP A 135 -6.52 -15.04 -0.62
CA ASP A 135 -7.38 -13.92 -0.19
C ASP A 135 -8.42 -13.57 -1.25
N LEU A 136 -8.08 -13.62 -2.53
CA LEU A 136 -9.06 -13.43 -3.61
C LEU A 136 -10.17 -14.49 -3.55
N LYS A 137 -9.86 -15.76 -3.24
CA LYS A 137 -10.88 -16.79 -3.02
C LYS A 137 -11.75 -16.47 -1.82
N VAL A 138 -11.17 -15.98 -0.72
CA VAL A 138 -11.91 -15.55 0.47
C VAL A 138 -12.88 -14.43 0.10
N VAL A 139 -12.39 -13.37 -0.54
CA VAL A 139 -13.20 -12.22 -0.96
C VAL A 139 -14.29 -12.62 -1.96
N LYS A 140 -14.02 -13.58 -2.86
CA LYS A 140 -15.03 -14.18 -3.76
C LYS A 140 -16.01 -15.14 -3.06
N GLY A 141 -15.89 -15.34 -1.74
CA GLY A 141 -16.75 -16.24 -0.95
C GLY A 141 -16.47 -17.73 -1.15
N GLN A 142 -15.35 -18.09 -1.78
CA GLN A 142 -14.98 -19.47 -2.12
C GLN A 142 -14.25 -20.20 -0.98
N TYR A 143 -13.79 -19.48 0.04
CA TYR A 143 -13.07 -20.05 1.18
C TYR A 143 -13.99 -20.15 2.41
N GLN A 144 -14.32 -21.38 2.81
CA GLN A 144 -15.19 -21.69 3.95
C GLN A 144 -14.43 -22.48 5.03
N SER A 145 -13.42 -21.90 5.68
CA SER A 145 -13.09 -22.32 7.05
C SER A 145 -12.24 -21.27 7.75
N GLY A 146 -12.79 -20.66 8.81
CA GLY A 146 -12.05 -19.78 9.71
C GLY A 146 -11.49 -20.48 10.95
N MET A 147 -11.60 -21.82 11.06
CA MET A 147 -11.29 -22.58 12.27
C MET A 147 -10.56 -23.90 11.98
N ALA A 148 -9.71 -24.34 12.92
CA ALA A 148 -9.05 -25.65 12.86
C ALA A 148 -10.08 -26.77 12.68
N VAL A 149 -9.82 -27.66 11.73
CA VAL A 149 -10.68 -28.80 11.41
C VAL A 149 -10.54 -29.83 12.53
N ASP A 150 -11.52 -29.89 13.45
CA ASP A 150 -11.75 -31.14 14.19
C ASP A 150 -12.58 -32.05 13.27
N GLU A 151 -11.93 -33.05 12.66
CA GLU A 151 -12.50 -34.02 11.71
C GLU A 151 -13.54 -34.98 12.32
N SER A 152 -14.31 -34.55 13.33
CA SER A 152 -15.38 -35.35 13.90
C SER A 152 -16.67 -34.53 13.99
N LYS A 153 -17.36 -34.40 12.85
CA LYS A 153 -18.83 -34.37 12.71
C LYS A 153 -19.22 -34.16 11.25
N ASN A 154 -19.05 -35.21 10.45
CA ASN A 154 -19.93 -35.45 9.32
C ASN A 154 -21.28 -35.95 9.88
N SER A 155 -22.24 -35.05 10.02
CA SER A 155 -23.66 -35.41 10.01
C SER A 155 -24.43 -34.27 9.34
N ALA A 156 -24.95 -34.58 8.16
CA ALA A 156 -25.95 -33.80 7.45
C ALA A 156 -27.11 -33.41 8.37
N THR A 157 -27.52 -32.13 8.38
CA THR A 157 -28.80 -31.61 7.85
C THR A 157 -28.90 -30.10 8.02
N ASP A 158 -29.69 -29.49 7.13
CA ASP A 158 -30.41 -28.21 7.25
C ASP A 158 -29.67 -26.88 7.02
N GLY A 159 -29.58 -26.53 5.73
CA GLY A 159 -30.47 -25.51 5.16
C GLY A 159 -30.58 -24.15 5.84
N LYS A 160 -30.16 -23.12 5.07
CA LYS A 160 -30.68 -21.73 5.08
C LYS A 160 -29.98 -20.74 6.02
N ASN A 161 -28.77 -20.32 5.62
CA ASN A 161 -28.31 -18.93 5.65
C ASN A 161 -26.89 -18.82 5.07
N SER A 162 -26.73 -19.12 3.78
CA SER A 162 -25.59 -18.61 3.01
C SER A 162 -26.08 -17.36 2.30
N ASN A 163 -25.50 -16.21 2.63
CA ASN A 163 -25.66 -15.01 1.82
C ASN A 163 -25.32 -15.41 0.37
N PRO A 164 -26.21 -15.22 -0.62
CA PRO A 164 -25.96 -15.67 -2.00
C PRO A 164 -24.77 -14.94 -2.64
N ASP A 165 -24.40 -13.79 -2.07
CA ASP A 165 -23.20 -13.04 -2.37
C ASP A 165 -22.15 -13.34 -1.30
N GLY A 166 -20.97 -13.85 -1.70
CA GLY A 166 -19.83 -14.06 -0.82
C GLY A 166 -19.52 -12.85 0.08
N ILE A 167 -18.94 -13.11 1.27
CA ILE A 167 -18.48 -12.16 2.31
C ILE A 167 -18.79 -10.68 2.02
N ALA A 168 -19.98 -10.19 2.39
CA ALA A 168 -20.41 -8.77 2.50
C ALA A 168 -19.61 -7.66 1.77
N THR A 169 -19.13 -7.89 0.54
CA THR A 169 -18.32 -6.92 -0.22
C THR A 169 -19.17 -5.76 -0.72
N ASN A 170 -20.45 -6.01 -0.96
CA ASN A 170 -21.41 -5.02 -1.44
C ASN A 170 -21.92 -4.04 -0.36
N GLU A 171 -21.66 -4.30 0.93
CA GLU A 171 -22.14 -3.46 2.04
C GLU A 171 -21.00 -2.84 2.87
N ASN A 172 -19.75 -3.20 2.61
CA ASN A 172 -18.61 -2.76 3.41
C ASN A 172 -18.00 -1.46 2.85
N LYS A 173 -18.21 -0.34 3.56
CA LYS A 173 -17.62 0.97 3.22
C LYS A 173 -16.09 0.90 3.02
N PHE A 174 -15.37 0.16 3.87
CA PHE A 174 -13.92 0.04 3.77
C PHE A 174 -13.50 -0.63 2.46
N PHE A 175 -14.25 -1.62 1.99
CA PHE A 175 -13.98 -2.30 0.72
C PHE A 175 -14.07 -1.32 -0.46
N PHE A 176 -15.11 -0.47 -0.48
CA PHE A 176 -15.26 0.56 -1.51
C PHE A 176 -14.23 1.68 -1.40
N ASP A 177 -13.87 2.11 -0.19
CA ASP A 177 -12.85 3.14 0.02
C ASP A 177 -11.47 2.66 -0.50
N ILE A 178 -11.12 1.39 -0.25
CA ILE A 178 -9.89 0.78 -0.80
C ILE A 178 -9.91 0.77 -2.33
N ILE A 179 -11.00 0.36 -2.96
CA ILE A 179 -11.12 0.36 -4.43
C ILE A 179 -11.07 1.78 -4.98
N LYS A 180 -11.78 2.73 -4.35
CA LYS A 180 -11.81 4.15 -4.75
C LYS A 180 -10.39 4.70 -4.76
N TRP A 181 -9.67 4.51 -3.66
CA TRP A 181 -8.33 5.06 -3.51
C TRP A 181 -7.29 4.35 -4.37
N GLY A 182 -7.35 3.03 -4.51
CA GLY A 182 -6.49 2.27 -5.41
C GLY A 182 -6.70 2.64 -6.87
N SER A 183 -7.95 2.82 -7.30
CA SER A 183 -8.27 3.26 -8.66
C SER A 183 -7.70 4.65 -8.97
N ALA A 184 -7.70 5.55 -7.99
CA ALA A 184 -7.14 6.90 -8.14
C ALA A 184 -5.60 6.93 -8.22
N LEU A 185 -4.91 5.90 -7.70
CA LEU A 185 -3.45 5.73 -7.84
C LEU A 185 -3.04 5.25 -9.24
N LEU A 186 -3.98 4.67 -10.00
CA LEU A 186 -3.74 4.20 -11.37
C LEU A 186 -3.80 5.32 -12.41
N LEU A 187 -4.63 6.33 -12.17
CA LEU A 187 -4.84 7.52 -13.02
C LEU A 187 -3.68 8.50 -12.90
#